data_AF-A0A1F4ZX89-F1
#
_entry.id   AF-A0A1F4ZX89-F1
#
_cell.length_a   1.000
_cell.length_b   1.000
_cell.length_c   1.000
_cell.angle_alpha   90.00
_cell.angle_beta   90.00
_cell.angle_gamma   90.00
#
_symmetry.space_group_name_H-M   'P 1'
#
loop_
_entity.id
_entity.type
_entity.pdbx_description
1 polymer ?
#
loop_
_entity_poly.entity_id
_entity_poly.type
_entity_poly.pdbx_seq_one_letter_code
_entity_poly.pdbx_strand_id
1 'polypeptide(L)'
;MRKNTLFVIGLLVAFLVIPGCSPKPEKGLLARYFNAVTLNDNDTMSSIALEPFQPDMTAWSIVSISAEKIEPAKLPDLNKAEIEVKKAHDAQIGPTIDADTLLKDAQYEKDTSRSAAGKAAAQRKIDELQAKYDAENAKMQALKKDYNVAKAAAAAEEEMTMFSLDPRLQLPTVRELTGNVHSKDVEVTITTKASGMKNYKLTMKQYLLKDEVNNIPHRGRWVILKFEPLS
;
A
#
# COMPACT_ATOMS: atom_id res chain seq x y z
N MET A 1 -38.56 -47.59 -42.59
CA MET A 1 -38.15 -48.20 -41.30
C MET A 1 -36.70 -47.79 -40.99
N ARG A 2 -36.47 -47.32 -39.75
CA ARG A 2 -35.23 -47.31 -38.92
C ARG A 2 -33.88 -46.84 -39.56
N LYS A 3 -33.36 -45.65 -39.23
CA LYS A 3 -32.54 -45.24 -38.03
C LYS A 3 -31.11 -45.82 -38.01
N ASN A 4 -30.10 -44.93 -38.03
CA ASN A 4 -28.87 -44.86 -37.18
C ASN A 4 -27.70 -44.19 -37.93
N THR A 5 -27.41 -42.89 -37.70
CA THR A 5 -26.39 -42.33 -36.77
C THR A 5 -24.93 -42.69 -37.08
N LEU A 6 -24.12 -41.69 -37.49
CA LEU A 6 -22.99 -41.19 -36.68
C LEU A 6 -22.38 -39.94 -37.32
N PHE A 7 -22.57 -38.81 -36.63
CA PHE A 7 -21.86 -37.55 -36.78
C PHE A 7 -20.43 -37.71 -36.26
N VAL A 8 -19.43 -37.34 -37.05
CA VAL A 8 -18.10 -36.96 -36.53
C VAL A 8 -17.90 -35.50 -36.91
N ILE A 9 -18.44 -34.61 -36.08
CA ILE A 9 -18.12 -33.19 -36.09
C ILE A 9 -16.71 -33.11 -35.51
N GLY A 10 -15.72 -32.97 -36.40
CA GLY A 10 -14.37 -32.58 -36.05
C GLY A 10 -14.44 -31.23 -35.34
N LEU A 11 -14.33 -31.30 -34.01
CA LEU A 11 -14.31 -30.17 -33.09
C LEU A 11 -13.02 -29.37 -33.32
N LEU A 12 -13.05 -28.53 -34.36
CA LEU A 12 -12.07 -27.48 -34.60
C LEU A 12 -12.32 -26.40 -33.56
N VAL A 13 -11.83 -26.64 -32.33
CA VAL A 13 -11.71 -25.61 -31.29
C VAL A 13 -10.65 -24.64 -31.79
N ALA A 14 -11.08 -23.71 -32.64
CA ALA A 14 -10.39 -22.47 -32.84
C ALA A 14 -10.28 -21.81 -31.46
N PHE A 15 -9.09 -21.86 -30.89
CA PHE A 15 -8.67 -21.00 -29.79
C PHE A 15 -8.81 -19.56 -30.31
N LEU A 16 -10.01 -19.00 -30.12
CA LEU A 16 -10.29 -17.58 -30.20
C LEU A 16 -9.57 -16.95 -29.00
N VAL A 17 -8.25 -16.81 -29.11
CA VAL A 17 -7.49 -15.84 -28.33
C VAL A 17 -7.98 -14.50 -28.86
N ILE A 18 -9.07 -13.99 -28.30
CA ILE A 18 -9.44 -12.60 -28.45
C ILE A 18 -8.29 -11.85 -27.79
N PRO A 19 -7.43 -11.10 -28.51
CA PRO A 19 -6.62 -10.11 -27.82
C PRO A 19 -7.64 -9.16 -27.22
N GLY A 20 -7.81 -9.22 -25.90
CA GLY A 20 -8.62 -8.29 -25.14
C GLY A 20 -8.12 -6.91 -25.51
N CYS A 21 -8.87 -6.22 -26.37
CA CYS A 21 -8.59 -4.86 -26.78
C CYS A 21 -9.02 -3.97 -25.61
N SER A 22 -8.24 -4.01 -24.53
CA SER A 22 -8.35 -3.03 -23.46
C SER A 22 -8.11 -1.66 -24.12
N PRO A 23 -9.02 -0.68 -23.95
CA PRO A 23 -8.83 0.64 -24.51
C PRO A 23 -7.56 1.21 -23.91
N LYS A 24 -6.47 1.33 -24.70
CA LYS A 24 -5.15 1.83 -24.28
C LYS A 24 -5.29 3.20 -23.61
N PRO A 25 -5.43 3.26 -22.26
CA PRO A 25 -5.81 4.51 -21.60
C PRO A 25 -4.62 5.46 -21.45
N GLU A 26 -3.39 4.97 -21.70
CA GLU A 26 -2.13 5.65 -21.42
C GLU A 26 -2.02 6.93 -22.24
N LYS A 27 -2.21 6.84 -23.56
CA LYS A 27 -2.04 7.99 -24.45
C LYS A 27 -3.00 9.12 -24.11
N GLY A 28 -4.28 8.79 -23.88
CA GLY A 28 -5.30 9.78 -23.54
C GLY A 28 -5.07 10.40 -22.17
N LEU A 29 -4.73 9.60 -21.17
CA LEU A 29 -4.47 10.06 -19.81
C LEU A 29 -3.21 10.93 -19.74
N LEU A 30 -2.10 10.49 -20.34
CA LEU A 30 -0.86 11.25 -20.38
C LEU A 30 -1.01 12.54 -21.18
N ALA A 31 -1.75 12.52 -22.30
CA ALA A 31 -2.04 13.75 -23.04
C ALA A 31 -2.80 14.77 -22.20
N ARG A 32 -3.81 14.34 -21.43
CA ARG A 32 -4.54 15.23 -20.50
C ARG A 32 -3.63 15.75 -19.39
N TYR A 33 -2.81 14.88 -18.80
CA TYR A 33 -1.86 15.26 -17.75
C TYR A 33 -0.84 16.30 -18.24
N PHE A 34 -0.15 16.01 -19.34
CA PHE A 34 0.87 16.90 -19.87
C PHE A 34 0.28 18.18 -20.47
N ASN A 35 -0.94 18.16 -20.99
CA ASN A 35 -1.64 19.39 -21.33
C ASN A 35 -1.87 20.26 -20.07
N ALA A 36 -2.33 19.66 -18.97
CA ALA A 36 -2.48 20.37 -17.69
C ALA A 36 -1.16 20.97 -17.18
N VAL A 37 -0.04 20.25 -17.32
CA VAL A 37 1.30 20.79 -17.03
C VAL A 37 1.61 22.03 -17.87
N THR A 38 1.34 22.01 -19.18
CA THR A 38 1.59 23.17 -20.06
C THR A 38 0.72 24.38 -19.72
N LEU A 39 -0.49 24.14 -19.21
CA LEU A 39 -1.44 25.18 -18.81
C LEU A 39 -1.26 25.63 -17.35
N ASN A 40 -0.33 25.03 -16.59
CA ASN A 40 -0.20 25.20 -15.14
C ASN A 40 -1.52 24.91 -14.38
N ASP A 41 -2.30 23.94 -14.85
CA ASP A 41 -3.56 23.53 -14.23
C ASP A 41 -3.30 22.48 -13.14
N ASN A 42 -3.04 22.98 -11.93
CA ASN A 42 -2.75 22.15 -10.75
C ASN A 42 -3.92 21.26 -10.32
N ASP A 43 -5.16 21.70 -10.55
CA ASP A 43 -6.36 20.94 -10.19
C ASP A 43 -6.50 19.70 -11.07
N THR A 44 -6.30 19.86 -12.39
CA THR A 44 -6.31 18.71 -13.29
C THR A 44 -5.13 17.77 -13.03
N MET A 45 -3.92 18.30 -12.79
CA MET A 45 -2.75 17.46 -12.46
C MET A 45 -2.97 16.62 -11.20
N SER A 46 -3.44 17.24 -10.11
CA SER A 46 -3.74 16.57 -8.84
C SER A 46 -4.94 15.62 -8.90
N SER A 47 -5.81 15.73 -9.91
CA SER A 47 -6.88 14.76 -10.13
C SER A 47 -6.43 13.49 -10.88
N ILE A 48 -5.29 13.55 -11.59
CA ILE A 48 -4.77 12.47 -12.44
C ILE A 48 -3.57 11.77 -11.79
N ALA A 49 -2.68 12.53 -11.15
CA ALA A 49 -1.48 12.02 -10.49
C ALA A 49 -1.56 12.21 -8.98
N LEU A 50 -1.23 11.16 -8.23
CA LEU A 50 -1.19 11.21 -6.77
C LEU A 50 -0.02 12.09 -6.28
N GLU A 51 1.14 11.95 -6.92
CA GLU A 51 2.28 12.84 -6.75
C GLU A 51 2.49 13.65 -8.04
N PRO A 52 1.86 14.84 -8.19
CA PRO A 52 2.03 15.67 -9.36
C PRO A 52 3.47 16.12 -9.55
N PHE A 53 3.94 16.00 -10.79
CA PHE A 53 5.24 16.46 -11.25
C PHE A 53 5.07 17.43 -12.41
N GLN A 54 5.61 18.64 -12.25
CA GLN A 54 5.48 19.72 -13.24
C GLN A 54 6.84 20.06 -13.87
N PRO A 55 7.28 19.31 -14.90
CA PRO A 55 8.52 19.61 -15.61
C PRO A 55 8.37 20.86 -16.49
N ASP A 56 9.47 21.61 -16.65
CA ASP A 56 9.55 22.68 -17.65
C ASP A 56 9.76 22.09 -19.06
N MET A 57 8.67 21.60 -19.65
CA MET A 57 8.69 20.85 -20.90
C MET A 57 8.18 21.63 -22.11
N THR A 58 8.63 21.20 -23.28
CA THR A 58 8.14 21.63 -24.60
C THR A 58 7.40 20.51 -25.33
N ALA A 59 7.84 19.27 -25.15
CA ALA A 59 7.27 18.08 -25.80
C ALA A 59 7.43 16.84 -24.91
N TRP A 60 6.61 15.83 -25.16
CA TRP A 60 6.71 14.53 -24.51
C TRP A 60 6.35 13.41 -25.50
N SER A 61 6.84 12.20 -25.25
CA SER A 61 6.47 11.01 -26.01
C SER A 61 6.53 9.76 -25.14
N ILE A 62 5.77 8.73 -25.50
CA ILE A 62 5.82 7.42 -24.85
C ILE A 62 6.93 6.60 -25.51
N VAL A 63 7.83 6.07 -24.71
CA VAL A 63 8.93 5.19 -25.13
C VAL A 63 8.47 3.74 -25.09
N SER A 64 7.92 3.30 -23.96
CA SER A 64 7.51 1.92 -23.76
C SER A 64 6.32 1.85 -22.79
N ILE A 65 5.56 0.76 -22.89
CA ILE A 65 4.45 0.42 -21.99
C ILE A 65 4.65 -1.05 -21.62
N SER A 66 4.72 -1.34 -20.33
CA SER A 66 4.84 -2.72 -19.85
C SER A 66 3.51 -3.47 -19.93
N ALA A 67 3.59 -4.80 -19.88
CA ALA A 67 2.39 -5.63 -19.82
C ALA A 67 1.57 -5.33 -18.57
N GLU A 68 0.25 -5.29 -18.73
CA GLU A 68 -0.66 -5.08 -17.62
C GLU A 68 -0.60 -6.25 -16.64
N LYS A 69 -0.35 -5.94 -15.36
CA LYS A 69 -0.35 -6.88 -14.25
C LYS A 69 -1.65 -6.73 -13.48
N ILE A 70 -2.34 -7.84 -13.28
CA ILE A 70 -3.58 -7.91 -12.52
C ILE A 70 -3.29 -8.69 -11.25
N GLU A 71 -3.44 -8.04 -10.10
CA GLU A 71 -3.21 -8.61 -8.78
C GLU A 71 -4.47 -8.44 -7.92
N PRO A 72 -4.72 -9.32 -6.94
CA PRO A 72 -5.80 -9.11 -5.98
C PRO A 72 -5.55 -7.84 -5.16
N ALA A 73 -6.63 -7.19 -4.73
CA ALA A 73 -6.58 -6.03 -3.85
C ALA A 73 -5.85 -6.37 -2.53
N LYS A 74 -4.79 -5.60 -2.22
CA LYS A 74 -3.94 -5.84 -1.05
C LYS A 74 -4.48 -5.19 0.21
N LEU A 75 -5.30 -4.15 0.07
CA LEU A 75 -5.78 -3.35 1.19
C LEU A 75 -6.53 -4.17 2.27
N PRO A 76 -7.40 -5.14 1.93
CA PRO A 76 -8.03 -6.00 2.94
C PRO A 76 -7.03 -6.82 3.77
N ASP A 77 -5.99 -7.35 3.12
CA ASP A 77 -4.97 -8.14 3.82
C ASP A 77 -4.04 -7.25 4.67
N LEU A 78 -3.70 -6.06 4.17
CA LEU A 78 -2.98 -5.05 4.94
C LEU A 78 -3.78 -4.59 6.18
N ASN A 79 -5.09 -4.43 6.05
CA ASN A 79 -5.97 -4.08 7.16
C ASN A 79 -6.00 -5.18 8.23
N LYS A 80 -6.08 -6.46 7.83
CA LYS A 80 -6.00 -7.59 8.76
C LYS A 80 -4.65 -7.61 9.49
N ALA A 81 -3.56 -7.45 8.75
CA ALA A 81 -2.21 -7.41 9.33
C ALA A 81 -2.06 -6.25 10.32
N GLU A 82 -2.56 -5.04 10.00
CA GLU A 82 -2.56 -3.90 10.92
C GLU A 82 -3.31 -4.23 12.22
N ILE A 83 -4.50 -4.82 12.12
CA ILE A 83 -5.33 -5.18 13.27
C ILE A 83 -4.64 -6.25 14.14
N GLU A 84 -4.02 -7.25 13.54
CA GLU A 84 -3.29 -8.31 14.26
C GLU A 84 -2.09 -7.76 15.02
N VAL A 85 -1.25 -6.95 14.36
CA VAL A 85 -0.08 -6.34 15.00
C VAL A 85 -0.51 -5.35 16.10
N LYS A 86 -1.59 -4.60 15.88
CA LYS A 86 -2.17 -3.74 16.91
C LYS A 86 -2.61 -4.54 18.14
N LYS A 87 -3.32 -5.65 17.95
CA LYS A 87 -3.73 -6.54 19.06
C LYS A 87 -2.51 -7.06 19.83
N ALA A 88 -1.46 -7.48 19.13
CA ALA A 88 -0.22 -7.94 19.76
C ALA A 88 0.48 -6.83 20.55
N HIS A 89 0.58 -5.63 19.97
CA HIS A 89 1.11 -4.45 20.65
C HIS A 89 0.32 -4.11 21.92
N ASP A 90 -1.01 -4.05 21.82
CA ASP A 90 -1.88 -3.70 22.95
C ASP A 90 -1.81 -4.77 24.06
N ALA A 91 -1.71 -6.05 23.69
CA ALA A 91 -1.51 -7.15 24.64
C ALA A 91 -0.15 -7.08 25.37
N GLN A 92 0.87 -6.48 24.75
CA GLN A 92 2.21 -6.33 25.33
C GLN A 92 2.30 -5.15 26.33
N ILE A 93 1.31 -4.25 26.36
CA ILE A 93 1.31 -3.06 27.24
C ILE A 93 1.29 -3.48 28.71
N GLY A 94 0.36 -4.38 29.09
CA GLY A 94 0.24 -4.89 30.46
C GLY A 94 1.54 -5.50 30.99
N PRO A 95 2.12 -6.52 30.31
CA PRO A 95 3.38 -7.14 30.71
C PRO A 95 4.54 -6.14 30.88
N THR A 96 4.61 -5.11 30.04
CA THR A 96 5.66 -4.09 30.13
C THR A 96 5.47 -3.18 31.35
N ILE A 97 4.22 -2.77 31.64
CA ILE A 97 3.89 -1.96 32.82
C ILE A 97 4.09 -2.76 34.11
N ASP A 98 3.71 -4.04 34.13
CA ASP A 98 3.89 -4.91 35.29
C ASP A 98 5.38 -5.10 35.60
N ALA A 99 6.21 -5.33 34.56
CA ALA A 99 7.66 -5.44 34.74
C ALA A 99 8.30 -4.13 35.24
N ASP A 100 7.87 -2.97 34.71
CA ASP A 100 8.32 -1.65 35.18
C ASP A 100 7.92 -1.39 36.64
N THR A 101 6.70 -1.77 37.01
CA THR A 101 6.17 -1.60 38.37
C THR A 101 6.97 -2.44 39.36
N LEU A 102 7.20 -3.72 39.06
CA LEU A 102 8.02 -4.59 39.90
C LEU A 102 9.45 -4.06 40.07
N LEU A 103 10.05 -3.55 38.99
CA LEU A 103 11.38 -2.95 39.02
C LEU A 103 11.41 -1.72 39.94
N LYS A 104 10.43 -0.82 39.83
CA LYS A 104 10.32 0.38 40.67
C LYS A 104 10.07 0.03 42.14
N ASP A 105 9.26 -0.98 42.42
CA ASP A 105 9.03 -1.47 43.78
C ASP A 105 10.33 -1.98 44.40
N ALA A 106 11.14 -2.75 43.65
CA ALA A 106 12.44 -3.22 44.12
C ALA A 106 13.46 -2.08 44.31
N GLN A 107 13.43 -1.06 43.45
CA GLN A 107 14.22 0.17 43.62
C GLN A 107 13.83 0.91 44.89
N TYR A 108 12.53 1.07 45.15
CA TYR A 108 12.02 1.68 46.37
C TYR A 108 12.40 0.89 47.64
N GLU A 109 12.32 -0.44 47.60
CA GLU A 109 12.80 -1.32 48.69
C GLU A 109 14.30 -1.10 49.00
N LYS A 110 15.13 -0.96 47.97
CA LYS A 110 16.55 -0.67 48.13
C LYS A 110 16.80 0.69 48.77
N ASP A 111 16.07 1.72 48.32
CA ASP A 111 16.23 3.10 48.79
C ASP A 111 15.76 3.28 50.25
N THR A 112 14.73 2.53 50.66
CA THR A 112 14.20 2.54 52.03
C THR A 112 14.97 1.63 52.99
N SER A 113 15.81 0.71 52.50
CA SER A 113 16.58 -0.21 53.33
C SER A 113 17.69 0.50 54.12
N ARG A 114 17.69 0.31 55.44
CA ARG A 114 18.69 0.90 56.36
C ARG A 114 19.95 0.06 56.53
N SER A 115 19.97 -1.19 56.07
CA SER A 115 21.10 -2.12 56.25
C SER A 115 21.86 -2.39 54.96
N ALA A 116 23.18 -2.58 55.04
CA ALA A 116 24.02 -2.89 53.89
C ALA A 116 23.65 -4.24 53.25
N ALA A 117 23.32 -5.24 54.06
CA ALA A 117 22.88 -6.56 53.59
C ALA A 117 21.53 -6.48 52.86
N GLY A 118 20.58 -5.69 53.37
CA GLY A 118 19.29 -5.46 52.71
C GLY A 118 19.44 -4.75 51.36
N LYS A 119 20.32 -3.74 51.27
CA LYS A 119 20.64 -3.09 49.99
C LYS A 119 21.27 -4.04 48.98
N ALA A 120 22.17 -4.93 49.40
CA ALA A 120 22.80 -5.91 48.52
C ALA A 120 21.81 -6.96 47.99
N ALA A 121 20.86 -7.41 48.83
CA ALA A 121 19.80 -8.32 48.41
C ALA A 121 18.82 -7.64 47.42
N ALA A 122 18.41 -6.41 47.70
CA ALA A 122 17.55 -5.63 46.81
C ALA A 122 18.24 -5.33 45.47
N GLN A 123 19.56 -5.08 45.46
CA GLN A 123 20.30 -4.90 44.20
C GLN A 123 20.22 -6.14 43.29
N ARG A 124 20.40 -7.35 43.84
CA ARG A 124 20.27 -8.58 43.03
C ARG A 124 18.88 -8.73 42.42
N LYS A 125 17.84 -8.39 43.20
CA LYS A 125 16.44 -8.39 42.74
C LYS A 125 16.22 -7.34 41.64
N ILE A 126 16.81 -6.15 41.76
CA ILE A 126 16.80 -5.12 40.71
C ILE A 126 17.46 -5.63 39.44
N ASP A 127 18.64 -6.26 39.52
CA ASP A 127 19.36 -6.76 38.34
C ASP A 127 18.53 -7.81 37.58
N GLU A 128 17.85 -8.71 38.32
CA GLU A 128 16.95 -9.71 37.73
C GLU A 128 15.69 -9.08 37.11
N LEU A 129 15.08 -8.11 37.77
CA LEU A 129 13.87 -7.44 37.29
C LEU A 129 14.18 -6.48 36.12
N GLN A 130 15.37 -5.88 36.11
CA GLN A 130 15.86 -5.05 35.01
C GLN A 130 15.96 -5.87 33.73
N ALA A 131 16.56 -7.07 33.80
CA ALA A 131 16.64 -7.96 32.64
C ALA A 131 15.26 -8.36 32.11
N LYS A 132 14.27 -8.58 32.99
CA LYS A 132 12.89 -8.86 32.58
C LYS A 132 12.22 -7.65 31.94
N TYR A 133 12.36 -6.48 32.54
CA TYR A 133 11.86 -5.23 31.97
C TYR A 133 12.45 -4.95 30.59
N ASP A 134 13.78 -5.10 30.44
CA ASP A 134 14.48 -4.88 29.18
C ASP A 134 13.96 -5.82 28.08
N ALA A 135 13.70 -7.08 28.42
CA ALA A 135 13.12 -8.05 27.49
C ALA A 135 11.69 -7.69 27.07
N GLU A 136 10.81 -7.34 28.00
CA GLU A 136 9.42 -6.97 27.69
C GLU A 136 9.34 -5.62 26.95
N ASN A 137 10.19 -4.66 27.30
CA ASN A 137 10.30 -3.38 26.61
C ASN A 137 10.87 -3.55 25.19
N ALA A 138 11.88 -4.42 24.99
CA ALA A 138 12.38 -4.72 23.65
C ALA A 138 11.29 -5.29 22.73
N LYS A 139 10.46 -6.22 23.25
CA LYS A 139 9.28 -6.73 22.53
C LYS A 139 8.28 -5.62 22.24
N MET A 140 8.00 -4.74 23.21
CA MET A 140 7.11 -3.59 23.02
C MET A 140 7.61 -2.66 21.89
N GLN A 141 8.90 -2.32 21.88
CA GLN A 141 9.47 -1.45 20.84
C GLN A 141 9.42 -2.12 19.46
N ALA A 142 9.68 -3.42 19.37
CA ALA A 142 9.55 -4.18 18.13
C ALA A 142 8.11 -4.15 17.61
N LEU A 143 7.14 -4.50 18.46
CA LEU A 143 5.71 -4.48 18.10
C LEU A 143 5.21 -3.08 17.72
N LYS A 144 5.68 -2.05 18.40
CA LYS A 144 5.38 -0.65 18.06
C LYS A 144 5.92 -0.28 16.69
N LYS A 145 7.15 -0.68 16.37
CA LYS A 145 7.75 -0.47 15.05
C LYS A 145 6.93 -1.19 13.97
N ASP A 146 6.62 -2.47 14.20
CA ASP A 146 5.86 -3.29 13.26
C ASP A 146 4.45 -2.72 13.04
N TYR A 147 3.80 -2.24 14.11
CA TYR A 147 2.51 -1.57 14.02
C TYR A 147 2.57 -0.32 13.14
N ASN A 148 3.60 0.52 13.33
CA ASN A 148 3.78 1.72 12.52
C ASN A 148 4.04 1.39 11.05
N VAL A 149 4.81 0.33 10.75
CA VAL A 149 5.05 -0.13 9.37
C VAL A 149 3.76 -0.63 8.74
N ALA A 150 3.00 -1.48 9.44
CA ALA A 150 1.73 -2.01 8.95
C ALA A 150 0.71 -0.89 8.69
N LYS A 151 0.60 0.05 9.64
CA LYS A 151 -0.25 1.23 9.51
C LYS A 151 0.13 2.12 8.33
N ALA A 152 1.44 2.36 8.12
CA ALA A 152 1.92 3.16 7.00
C ALA A 152 1.64 2.47 5.65
N ALA A 153 1.84 1.15 5.56
CA ALA A 153 1.54 0.37 4.37
C ALA A 153 0.04 0.37 4.04
N ALA A 154 -0.81 0.17 5.04
CA ALA A 154 -2.26 0.22 4.88
C ALA A 154 -2.73 1.62 4.44
N ALA A 155 -2.20 2.69 5.07
CA ALA A 155 -2.54 4.06 4.71
C ALA A 155 -2.12 4.42 3.28
N ALA A 156 -0.92 4.02 2.85
CA ALA A 156 -0.45 4.27 1.48
C ALA A 156 -1.32 3.56 0.43
N GLU A 157 -1.68 2.29 0.67
CA GLU A 157 -2.57 1.56 -0.26
C GLU A 157 -4.01 2.09 -0.23
N GLU A 158 -4.49 2.53 0.94
CA GLU A 158 -5.80 3.19 1.08
C GLU A 158 -5.87 4.50 0.29
N GLU A 159 -4.84 5.34 0.39
CA GLU A 159 -4.73 6.58 -0.37
C GLU A 159 -4.74 6.31 -1.89
N MET A 160 -3.91 5.37 -2.36
CA MET A 160 -3.89 4.99 -3.78
C MET A 160 -5.23 4.44 -4.25
N THR A 161 -5.91 3.63 -3.42
CA THR A 161 -7.22 3.04 -3.72
C THR A 161 -8.27 4.14 -3.85
N MET A 162 -8.35 5.02 -2.84
CA MET A 162 -9.33 6.11 -2.81
C MET A 162 -9.11 7.09 -3.95
N PHE A 163 -7.85 7.38 -4.28
CA PHE A 163 -7.50 8.26 -5.39
C PHE A 163 -8.03 7.73 -6.73
N SER A 164 -7.92 6.42 -6.96
CA SER A 164 -8.47 5.77 -8.15
C SER A 164 -10.00 5.71 -8.15
N LEU A 165 -10.63 5.43 -7.01
CA LEU A 165 -12.09 5.31 -6.89
C LEU A 165 -12.85 6.66 -6.94
N ASP A 166 -12.13 7.78 -6.92
CA ASP A 166 -12.60 9.17 -6.72
C ASP A 166 -12.53 9.60 -5.24
N PRO A 167 -11.63 10.55 -4.90
CA PRO A 167 -11.52 11.10 -3.54
C PRO A 167 -12.82 11.69 -2.97
N ARG A 168 -13.78 12.06 -3.83
CA ARG A 168 -15.09 12.58 -3.38
C ARG A 168 -16.02 11.48 -2.90
N LEU A 169 -15.82 10.24 -3.35
CA LEU A 169 -16.53 9.07 -2.86
C LEU A 169 -15.90 8.66 -1.53
N GLN A 170 -16.38 9.26 -0.43
CA GLN A 170 -16.03 8.77 0.90
C GLN A 170 -16.60 7.36 1.08
N LEU A 171 -15.73 6.36 1.10
CA LEU A 171 -16.08 4.95 1.32
C LEU A 171 -15.53 4.51 2.67
N PRO A 172 -16.33 4.55 3.75
CA PRO A 172 -15.90 4.12 5.08
C PRO A 172 -15.39 2.68 5.12
N THR A 173 -15.90 1.84 4.22
CA THR A 173 -15.55 0.41 4.08
C THR A 173 -14.48 0.16 3.01
N VAL A 174 -13.72 1.18 2.56
CA VAL A 174 -12.70 1.02 1.51
C VAL A 174 -11.71 -0.11 1.81
N ARG A 175 -11.38 -0.31 3.09
CA ARG A 175 -10.47 -1.35 3.57
C ARG A 175 -11.02 -2.76 3.48
N GLU A 176 -12.32 -2.92 3.25
CA GLU A 176 -13.01 -4.20 3.15
C GLU A 176 -13.30 -4.57 1.70
N LEU A 177 -13.11 -3.64 0.77
CA LEU A 177 -13.38 -3.85 -0.64
C LEU A 177 -12.41 -4.88 -1.23
N THR A 178 -12.98 -5.86 -1.93
CA THR A 178 -12.20 -6.91 -2.61
C THR A 178 -12.23 -6.69 -4.12
N GLY A 179 -11.36 -7.37 -4.87
CA GLY A 179 -11.32 -7.27 -6.33
C GLY A 179 -9.90 -7.26 -6.85
N ASN A 180 -9.71 -6.58 -7.99
CA ASN A 180 -8.47 -6.60 -8.73
C ASN A 180 -7.86 -5.21 -8.86
N VAL A 181 -6.54 -5.15 -8.73
CA VAL A 181 -5.70 -3.99 -9.01
C VAL A 181 -4.97 -4.25 -10.31
N HIS A 182 -5.24 -3.39 -11.28
CA HIS A 182 -4.58 -3.39 -12.56
C HIS A 182 -3.42 -2.41 -12.47
N SER A 183 -2.23 -2.82 -12.88
CA SER A 183 -1.02 -1.99 -12.82
C SER A 183 -0.20 -2.15 -14.08
N LYS A 184 0.47 -1.07 -14.47
CA LYS A 184 1.44 -1.05 -15.57
C LYS A 184 2.43 0.07 -15.37
N ASP A 185 3.61 -0.15 -15.92
CA ASP A 185 4.65 0.84 -15.99
C ASP A 185 4.68 1.42 -17.39
N VAL A 186 4.80 2.73 -17.48
CA VAL A 186 4.97 3.44 -18.74
C VAL A 186 6.30 4.17 -18.66
N GLU A 187 7.00 4.28 -19.78
CA GLU A 187 8.18 5.11 -19.89
C GLU A 187 7.91 6.25 -20.84
N VAL A 188 8.24 7.46 -20.42
CA VAL A 188 8.07 8.68 -21.22
C VAL A 188 9.38 9.44 -21.33
N THR A 189 9.61 9.99 -22.50
CA THR A 189 10.66 10.99 -22.71
C THR A 189 10.02 12.37 -22.66
N ILE A 190 10.58 13.25 -21.84
CA ILE A 190 10.19 14.65 -21.73
C ILE A 190 11.33 15.51 -22.28
N THR A 191 11.01 16.37 -23.24
CA THR A 191 11.92 17.38 -23.79
C THR A 191 11.74 18.68 -23.00
N THR A 192 12.82 19.17 -22.41
CA THR A 192 12.81 20.40 -21.61
C THR A 192 13.09 21.65 -22.46
N LYS A 193 12.71 22.83 -21.97
CA LYS A 193 13.04 24.11 -22.64
C LYS A 193 14.54 24.33 -22.82
N ALA A 194 15.37 23.75 -21.95
CA ALA A 194 16.82 23.75 -22.05
C ALA A 194 17.39 22.75 -23.09
N SER A 195 16.56 22.17 -23.96
CA SER A 195 16.93 21.18 -24.98
C SER A 195 17.46 19.84 -24.43
N GLY A 196 17.33 19.59 -23.13
CA GLY A 196 17.61 18.29 -22.53
C GLY A 196 16.43 17.34 -22.65
N MET A 197 16.65 16.14 -23.20
CA MET A 197 15.70 15.04 -23.11
C MET A 197 15.97 14.25 -21.83
N LYS A 198 14.92 13.94 -21.07
CA LYS A 198 15.00 13.09 -19.88
C LYS A 198 13.92 12.02 -19.92
N ASN A 199 14.29 10.80 -19.54
CA ASN A 199 13.37 9.69 -19.47
C ASN A 199 12.81 9.56 -18.06
N TYR A 200 11.53 9.21 -17.96
CA TYR A 200 10.86 8.97 -16.70
C TYR A 200 10.04 7.69 -16.80
N LYS A 201 10.05 6.92 -15.73
CA LYS A 201 9.16 5.80 -15.50
C LYS A 201 7.96 6.29 -14.69
N LEU A 202 6.77 5.97 -15.16
CA LEU A 202 5.53 6.20 -14.42
C LEU A 202 4.90 4.87 -14.06
N THR A 203 4.44 4.73 -12.82
CA THR A 203 3.57 3.62 -12.44
C THR A 203 2.13 4.07 -12.47
N MET A 204 1.32 3.39 -13.27
CA MET A 204 -0.11 3.60 -13.37
C MET A 204 -0.86 2.46 -12.67
N LYS A 205 -1.91 2.80 -11.94
CA LYS A 205 -2.82 1.81 -11.32
C LYS A 205 -4.29 2.13 -11.61
N GLN A 206 -5.10 1.08 -11.62
CA GLN A 206 -6.56 1.15 -11.61
C GLN A 206 -7.11 0.12 -10.65
N TYR A 207 -8.03 0.53 -9.79
CA TYR A 207 -8.67 -0.33 -8.80
C TYR A 207 -10.07 -0.71 -9.27
N LEU A 208 -10.31 -2.00 -9.52
CA LEU A 208 -11.62 -2.55 -9.85
C LEU A 208 -12.10 -3.38 -8.66
N LEU A 209 -12.82 -2.72 -7.77
CA LEU A 209 -13.19 -3.25 -6.47
C LEU A 209 -14.68 -3.49 -6.36
N LYS A 210 -15.06 -4.20 -5.31
CA LYS A 210 -16.45 -4.56 -5.01
C LYS A 210 -16.64 -4.61 -3.50
N ASP A 211 -17.74 -4.00 -3.07
CA ASP A 211 -18.31 -4.24 -1.76
C ASP A 211 -19.11 -5.54 -1.82
N GLU A 212 -18.62 -6.59 -1.16
CA GLU A 212 -19.29 -7.89 -1.16
C GLU A 212 -20.54 -7.93 -0.25
N VAL A 213 -20.61 -7.06 0.76
CA VAL A 213 -21.76 -6.99 1.68
C VAL A 213 -22.96 -6.38 0.96
N ASN A 214 -22.75 -5.27 0.26
CA ASN A 214 -23.81 -4.55 -0.45
C ASN A 214 -23.92 -4.95 -1.93
N ASN A 215 -23.01 -5.80 -2.42
CA ASN A 215 -22.89 -6.21 -3.82
C ASN A 215 -22.74 -5.01 -4.78
N ILE A 216 -22.03 -3.96 -4.35
CA ILE A 216 -21.82 -2.72 -5.11
C ILE A 216 -20.44 -2.75 -5.78
N PRO A 217 -20.35 -2.65 -7.13
CA PRO A 217 -19.08 -2.54 -7.82
C PRO A 217 -18.54 -1.11 -7.80
N HIS A 218 -17.27 -0.96 -7.44
CA HIS A 218 -16.51 0.29 -7.50
C HIS A 218 -15.46 0.21 -8.60
N ARG A 219 -15.68 0.97 -9.69
CA ARG A 219 -14.78 1.00 -10.84
C ARG A 219 -13.92 2.25 -10.79
N GLY A 220 -12.69 2.10 -10.35
CA GLY A 220 -11.71 3.17 -10.32
C GLY A 220 -11.26 3.59 -11.72
N ARG A 221 -10.71 4.80 -11.81
CA ARG A 221 -10.02 5.31 -13.00
C ARG A 221 -8.54 4.94 -12.96
N TRP A 222 -7.91 4.89 -14.13
CA TRP A 222 -6.46 4.88 -14.20
C TRP A 222 -5.91 6.17 -13.61
N VAL A 223 -4.91 6.04 -12.75
CA VAL A 223 -4.21 7.14 -12.09
C VAL A 223 -2.70 6.95 -12.19
N ILE A 224 -1.95 8.04 -12.17
CA ILE A 224 -0.49 8.02 -12.08
C ILE A 224 -0.13 8.08 -10.60
N LEU A 225 0.74 7.19 -10.14
CA LEU A 225 1.19 7.23 -8.75
C LEU A 225 2.32 8.24 -8.56
N LYS A 226 3.37 8.10 -9.38
CA LYS A 226 4.57 8.93 -9.30
C LYS A 226 5.34 8.90 -10.61
N PHE A 227 6.26 9.86 -10.74
CA PHE A 227 7.23 9.97 -11.82
C PHE A 227 8.64 9.71 -11.29
N GLU A 228 9.31 8.70 -11.81
CA GLU A 228 10.68 8.35 -11.42
C GLU A 228 11.65 8.64 -12.57
N PRO A 229 12.71 9.44 -12.37
CA PRO A 229 13.70 9.67 -13.42
C PRO A 229 14.45 8.38 -13.75
N LEU A 230 14.51 8.05 -15.03
CA LEU A 230 15.40 7.04 -15.58
C LEU A 230 16.69 7.76 -15.98
N SER A 231 17.77 7.47 -15.24
CA SER A 231 19.07 8.15 -15.35
C SER A 231 19.60 8.22 -16.78
#